data_AF-A0A925U5Y2-F1
#
_entry.id   AF-A0A925U5Y2-F1
#
_cell.length_a   1.000
_cell.length_b   1.000
_cell.length_c   1.000
_cell.angle_alpha   90.00
_cell.angle_beta   90.00
_cell.angle_gamma   90.00
#
_symmetry.space_group_name_H-M   'P 1'
#
loop_
_entity.id
_entity.type
_entity.pdbx_description
1 polymer ?
#
loop_
_entity_poly.entity_id
_entity_poly.type
_entity_poly.pdbx_seq_one_letter_code
_entity_poly.pdbx_strand_id
1 'polypeptide(L)'
;MKQIQQYKALIISAALFIAILAFVYLKGKKAGKILIPDAPYIHGKEGLPKGFNPNILADKLYEVMSGFFTMSGYKDEAWKQLIDLSTDDMVIAVYNAFNDKYGNKGKGSLTQWISDEYYYDFVTNYKNKAVNRLKSLRLN
;
A
#
# COMPACT_ATOMS: atom_id res chain seq x y z
N MET A 1 45.57 13.75 30.07
CA MET A 1 45.57 13.70 28.59
C MET A 1 45.01 12.41 28.00
N LYS A 2 45.42 11.20 28.44
CA LYS A 2 44.90 9.91 27.91
C LYS A 2 43.38 9.71 28.03
N GLN A 3 42.77 10.07 29.17
CA GLN A 3 41.31 9.93 29.36
C GLN A 3 40.49 10.79 28.37
N ILE A 4 40.89 12.05 28.13
CA ILE A 4 40.21 12.94 27.17
C ILE A 4 40.27 12.38 25.74
N GLN A 5 41.39 11.74 25.36
CA GLN A 5 41.51 11.06 24.07
C GLN A 5 40.61 9.81 23.98
N GLN A 6 40.49 9.03 25.06
CA GLN A 6 39.59 7.87 25.11
C GLN A 6 38.11 8.27 25.00
N TYR A 7 37.67 9.32 25.69
CA TYR A 7 36.30 9.84 25.56
C TYR A 7 36.00 10.37 24.17
N LYS A 8 36.95 11.08 23.54
CA LYS A 8 36.81 11.52 22.14
C LYS A 8 36.68 10.34 21.18
N ALA A 9 37.49 9.29 21.35
CA ALA A 9 37.41 8.08 20.54
C ALA A 9 36.07 7.34 20.71
N LEU A 10 35.54 7.27 21.94
CA LEU A 10 34.23 6.69 22.24
C LEU A 10 33.07 7.48 21.61
N ILE A 11 33.13 8.81 21.66
CA ILE A 11 32.10 9.67 21.05
C ILE A 11 32.12 9.53 19.52
N ILE A 12 33.32 9.51 18.92
CA ILE A 12 33.47 9.34 17.47
C ILE A 12 32.94 7.96 17.04
N SER A 13 33.25 6.88 17.78
CA SER A 13 32.76 5.55 17.44
C SER A 13 31.24 5.43 17.59
N ALA A 14 30.65 6.03 18.63
CA ALA A 14 29.20 6.06 18.82
C ALA A 14 28.50 6.85 17.71
N ALA A 15 29.04 8.01 17.31
CA ALA A 15 28.51 8.79 16.20
C ALA A 15 28.58 8.03 14.87
N LEU A 16 29.69 7.32 14.61
CA LEU A 16 29.85 6.46 13.43
C LEU A 16 28.84 5.31 13.43
N PHE A 17 28.61 4.69 14.57
CA PHE A 17 27.62 3.61 14.70
C PHE A 17 26.20 4.11 14.41
N ILE A 18 25.81 5.25 14.98
CA ILE A 18 24.50 5.87 14.71
C ILE A 18 24.38 6.26 13.22
N ALA A 19 25.43 6.80 12.62
CA ALA A 19 25.45 7.15 11.20
C ALA A 19 25.30 5.91 10.30
N ILE A 20 25.93 4.78 10.65
CA ILE A 20 25.77 3.50 9.95
C ILE A 20 24.33 2.99 10.08
N LEU A 21 23.75 3.02 11.28
CA LEU A 21 22.35 2.61 11.47
C LEU A 21 21.38 3.49 10.67
N ALA A 22 21.59 4.81 10.67
CA ALA A 22 20.81 5.74 9.86
C ALA A 22 20.98 5.47 8.36
N PHE A 23 22.21 5.19 7.92
CA PHE A 23 22.49 4.85 6.52
C PHE A 23 21.81 3.55 6.09
N VAL A 24 21.89 2.49 6.90
CA VAL A 24 21.23 1.20 6.64
C VAL A 24 19.72 1.38 6.61
N TYR A 25 19.14 2.14 7.55
CA TYR A 25 17.71 2.45 7.58
C TYR A 25 17.26 3.21 6.31
N LEU A 26 18.01 4.24 5.90
CA LEU A 26 17.69 5.04 4.72
C LEU A 26 17.89 4.27 3.40
N LYS A 27 18.94 3.45 3.29
CA LYS A 27 19.19 2.58 2.13
C LYS A 27 18.18 1.44 2.05
N GLY A 28 17.85 0.80 3.18
CA GLY A 28 16.81 -0.23 3.26
C GLY A 28 15.45 0.31 2.82
N LYS A 29 15.08 1.50 3.27
CA LYS A 29 13.84 2.18 2.84
C LYS A 29 13.80 2.50 1.34
N LYS A 30 14.95 2.73 0.69
CA LYS A 30 15.03 2.98 -0.76
C LYS A 30 15.11 1.71 -1.59
N ALA A 31 15.73 0.65 -1.06
CA ALA A 31 15.87 -0.65 -1.73
C ALA A 31 14.56 -1.46 -1.73
N GLY A 32 13.64 -1.19 -0.80
CA GLY A 32 12.31 -1.78 -0.74
C GLY A 32 11.27 -1.14 -1.65
N LYS A 33 11.65 -0.35 -2.67
CA LYS A 33 10.69 0.11 -3.68
C LYS A 33 10.24 -1.09 -4.52
N ILE A 34 9.18 -1.75 -4.05
CA ILE A 34 8.51 -2.79 -4.82
C ILE A 34 7.91 -2.10 -6.04
N LEU A 35 8.52 -2.36 -7.20
CA LEU A 35 8.00 -1.87 -8.47
C LEU A 35 6.93 -2.87 -8.90
N ILE A 36 5.67 -2.51 -8.67
CA ILE A 36 4.52 -3.33 -9.03
C ILE A 36 4.16 -2.93 -10.45
N PRO A 37 4.32 -3.81 -11.45
CA PRO A 37 3.97 -3.48 -12.82
C PRO A 37 2.47 -3.26 -12.94
N ASP A 38 2.07 -2.32 -13.80
CA ASP A 38 0.67 -2.10 -14.13
C ASP A 38 0.06 -3.37 -14.72
N ALA A 39 -1.11 -3.74 -14.22
CA ALA A 39 -1.91 -4.80 -14.79
C ALA A 39 -2.55 -4.33 -16.10
N PRO A 40 -2.55 -5.16 -17.16
CA PRO A 40 -3.17 -4.80 -18.43
C PRO A 40 -4.70 -4.77 -18.30
N TYR A 41 -5.32 -3.76 -18.92
CA TYR A 41 -6.77 -3.71 -19.09
C TYR A 41 -7.26 -4.85 -19.99
N ILE A 42 -8.38 -5.48 -19.64
CA ILE A 42 -9.01 -6.59 -20.36
C ILE A 42 -9.61 -6.12 -21.68
N HIS A 43 -10.30 -4.98 -21.67
CA HIS A 43 -10.92 -4.39 -22.89
C HIS A 43 -10.25 -3.08 -23.29
N GLY A 44 -9.03 -2.81 -22.81
CA GLY A 44 -8.33 -1.55 -23.07
C GLY A 44 -9.03 -0.34 -22.44
N LYS A 45 -8.97 0.83 -23.11
CA LYS A 45 -9.61 2.07 -22.62
C LYS A 45 -11.13 2.08 -22.75
N GLU A 46 -11.72 1.12 -23.46
CA GLU A 46 -13.17 1.05 -23.71
C GLU A 46 -13.96 0.62 -22.46
N GLY A 47 -13.32 -0.14 -21.55
CA GLY A 47 -13.93 -0.54 -20.27
C GLY A 47 -13.96 0.56 -19.21
N LEU A 48 -13.46 1.77 -19.50
CA LEU A 48 -13.43 2.91 -18.59
C LEU A 48 -14.44 3.98 -19.03
N PRO A 49 -15.51 4.23 -18.24
CA PRO A 49 -16.46 5.29 -18.53
C PRO A 49 -15.78 6.67 -18.62
N LYS A 50 -16.29 7.54 -19.51
CA LYS A 50 -15.76 8.90 -19.65
C LYS A 50 -15.89 9.66 -18.31
N GLY A 51 -14.77 10.22 -17.85
CA GLY A 51 -14.71 10.96 -16.59
C GLY A 51 -14.53 10.08 -15.34
N PHE A 52 -14.41 8.75 -15.49
CA PHE A 52 -14.02 7.89 -14.38
C PHE A 52 -12.59 8.24 -13.91
N ASN A 53 -12.45 8.52 -12.62
CA ASN A 53 -11.17 8.82 -12.00
C ASN A 53 -10.82 7.75 -10.96
N PRO A 54 -9.92 6.79 -11.28
CA PRO A 54 -9.57 5.72 -10.35
C PRO A 54 -8.85 6.22 -9.10
N ASN A 55 -8.25 7.41 -9.16
CA ASN A 55 -7.53 8.01 -8.04
C ASN A 55 -8.42 8.28 -6.83
N ILE A 56 -9.71 8.59 -7.04
CA ILE A 56 -10.61 8.92 -5.94
C ILE A 56 -10.79 7.71 -5.02
N LEU A 57 -11.07 6.54 -5.60
CA LEU A 57 -11.23 5.32 -4.82
C LEU A 57 -9.87 4.79 -4.31
N ALA A 58 -8.80 4.93 -5.09
CA ALA A 58 -7.45 4.55 -4.65
C ALA A 58 -7.03 5.34 -3.39
N ASP A 59 -7.25 6.65 -3.37
CA ASP A 59 -6.90 7.51 -2.24
C ASP A 59 -7.77 7.19 -1.02
N LYS A 60 -9.08 6.97 -1.21
CA LYS A 60 -9.99 6.51 -0.15
C LYS A 60 -9.57 5.17 0.44
N LEU A 61 -9.23 4.19 -0.40
CA LEU A 61 -8.76 2.87 0.04
C LEU A 61 -7.48 3.00 0.87
N TYR A 62 -6.55 3.84 0.45
CA TYR A 62 -5.32 4.08 1.21
C TYR A 62 -5.60 4.76 2.56
N GLU A 63 -6.44 5.79 2.58
CA GLU A 63 -6.82 6.51 3.81
C GLU A 63 -7.41 5.56 4.85
N VAL A 64 -8.38 4.74 4.45
CA VAL A 64 -9.07 3.87 5.41
C VAL A 64 -8.17 2.75 5.94
N MET A 65 -7.23 2.23 5.14
CA MET A 65 -6.31 1.16 5.53
C MET A 65 -5.06 1.67 6.26
N SER A 66 -4.58 2.87 5.94
CA SER A 66 -3.42 3.47 6.62
C SER A 66 -3.76 4.07 7.98
N GLY A 67 -5.03 4.39 8.23
CA GLY A 67 -5.50 4.95 9.50
C GLY A 67 -5.54 3.93 10.64
N PHE A 68 -4.84 4.22 11.74
CA PHE A 68 -4.78 3.37 12.94
C PHE A 68 -6.12 3.29 13.69
N PHE A 69 -6.97 4.32 13.58
CA PHE A 69 -8.27 4.43 14.26
C PHE A 69 -9.47 4.46 13.30
N THR A 70 -9.30 4.08 12.03
CA THR A 70 -10.41 4.09 11.09
C THR A 70 -11.45 3.05 11.51
N MET A 71 -12.69 3.50 11.72
CA MET A 71 -13.80 2.60 12.05
C MET A 71 -13.99 1.55 10.96
N SER A 72 -14.26 0.33 11.40
CA SER A 72 -14.50 -0.83 10.53
C SER A 72 -15.48 -0.58 9.40
N GLY A 73 -16.58 0.13 9.68
CA GLY A 73 -17.61 0.45 8.68
C GLY A 73 -17.08 1.26 7.48
N TYR A 74 -16.11 2.16 7.69
CA TYR A 74 -15.52 2.92 6.58
C TYR A 74 -14.63 2.05 5.69
N LYS A 75 -13.94 1.05 6.27
CA LYS A 75 -13.18 0.06 5.51
C LYS A 75 -14.11 -0.78 4.65
N ASP A 76 -15.19 -1.28 5.25
CA ASP A 76 -16.21 -2.06 4.55
C ASP A 76 -16.88 -1.28 3.42
N GLU A 77 -17.17 0.00 3.63
CA GLU A 77 -17.73 0.86 2.58
C GLU A 77 -16.75 1.05 1.41
N ALA A 78 -15.46 1.28 1.69
CA ALA A 78 -14.45 1.42 0.64
C ALA A 78 -14.26 0.11 -0.14
N TRP A 79 -14.25 -1.03 0.54
CA TRP A 79 -14.17 -2.35 -0.12
C TRP A 79 -15.44 -2.66 -0.91
N LYS A 80 -16.60 -2.29 -0.41
CA LYS A 80 -17.86 -2.39 -1.14
C LYS A 80 -17.83 -1.56 -2.42
N GLN A 81 -17.32 -0.32 -2.37
CA GLN A 81 -17.16 0.52 -3.56
C GLN A 81 -16.24 -0.13 -4.60
N LEU A 82 -15.18 -0.81 -4.18
CA LEU A 82 -14.31 -1.57 -5.08
C LEU A 82 -15.03 -2.77 -5.71
N ILE A 83 -15.84 -3.49 -4.94
CA ILE A 83 -16.63 -4.64 -5.42
C ILE A 83 -17.72 -4.20 -6.41
N ASP A 84 -18.36 -3.07 -6.12
CA ASP A 84 -19.50 -2.56 -6.89
C ASP A 84 -19.09 -1.83 -8.18
N LEU A 85 -17.78 -1.75 -8.51
CA LEU A 85 -17.32 -1.21 -9.78
C LEU A 85 -17.85 -2.04 -10.95
N SER A 86 -18.47 -1.36 -11.92
CA SER A 86 -19.25 -2.00 -12.99
C SER A 86 -18.43 -2.84 -13.96
N THR A 87 -17.15 -2.56 -14.13
CA THR A 87 -16.28 -3.26 -15.09
C THR A 87 -14.98 -3.72 -14.45
N ASP A 88 -14.41 -4.80 -14.98
CA ASP A 88 -13.09 -5.30 -14.59
C ASP A 88 -12.00 -4.24 -14.82
N ASP A 89 -12.11 -3.47 -15.91
CA ASP A 89 -11.15 -2.42 -16.25
C ASP A 89 -11.18 -1.27 -15.24
N MET A 90 -12.35 -0.93 -14.68
CA MET A 90 -12.43 0.03 -13.57
C MET A 90 -11.71 -0.50 -12.31
N VAL A 91 -11.86 -1.79 -12.00
CA VAL A 91 -11.15 -2.43 -10.88
C VAL A 91 -9.64 -2.40 -11.11
N ILE A 92 -9.19 -2.77 -12.31
CA ILE A 92 -7.77 -2.73 -12.70
C ILE A 92 -7.23 -1.31 -12.65
N ALA A 93 -7.99 -0.30 -13.11
CA ALA A 93 -7.59 1.09 -13.06
C ALA A 93 -7.37 1.58 -11.61
N VAL A 94 -8.26 1.20 -10.69
CA VAL A 94 -8.11 1.54 -9.25
C VAL A 94 -6.92 0.81 -8.64
N TYR A 95 -6.71 -0.47 -8.99
CA TYR A 95 -5.56 -1.24 -8.55
C TYR A 95 -4.23 -0.61 -9.01
N ASN A 96 -4.11 -0.27 -10.29
CA ASN A 96 -2.91 0.37 -10.85
C ASN A 96 -2.69 1.75 -10.22
N ALA A 97 -3.74 2.58 -10.13
CA ALA A 97 -3.65 3.91 -9.51
C ALA A 97 -3.23 3.84 -8.03
N PHE A 98 -3.75 2.86 -7.27
CA PHE A 98 -3.33 2.63 -5.90
C PHE A 98 -1.86 2.23 -5.82
N ASN A 99 -1.43 1.27 -6.64
CA ASN A 99 -0.08 0.73 -6.57
C ASN A 99 0.98 1.73 -7.01
N ASP A 100 0.70 2.53 -8.04
CA ASP A 100 1.59 3.62 -8.48
C ASP A 100 1.84 4.63 -7.35
N LYS A 101 0.77 5.02 -6.65
CA LYS A 101 0.84 6.02 -5.56
C LYS A 101 1.35 5.47 -4.23
N TYR A 102 0.92 4.27 -3.88
CA TYR A 102 0.97 3.76 -2.51
C TYR A 102 1.63 2.37 -2.38
N GLY A 103 1.93 1.69 -3.49
CA GLY A 103 2.59 0.38 -3.48
C GLY A 103 3.95 0.41 -2.76
N ASN A 104 4.63 1.55 -2.80
CA ASN A 104 5.91 1.77 -2.10
C ASN A 104 5.77 2.25 -0.63
N LYS A 105 4.55 2.51 -0.15
CA LYS A 105 4.31 3.08 1.20
C LYS A 105 4.00 2.03 2.26
N GLY A 106 3.90 0.75 1.90
CA GLY A 106 3.57 -0.29 2.85
C GLY A 106 3.77 -1.69 2.29
N LYS A 107 2.73 -2.53 2.42
CA LYS A 107 2.83 -4.00 2.33
C LYS A 107 2.86 -4.55 0.89
N GLY A 108 2.93 -3.69 -0.14
CA GLY A 108 2.92 -4.11 -1.54
C GLY A 108 1.65 -3.68 -2.27
N SER A 109 1.06 -4.58 -3.05
CA SER A 109 -0.10 -4.32 -3.90
C SER A 109 -1.37 -3.97 -3.10
N LEU A 110 -2.36 -3.35 -3.74
CA LEU A 110 -3.69 -3.17 -3.16
C LEU A 110 -4.27 -4.48 -2.60
N THR A 111 -4.07 -5.59 -3.32
CA THR A 111 -4.51 -6.92 -2.87
C THR A 111 -3.85 -7.31 -1.55
N GLN A 112 -2.54 -7.09 -1.43
CA GLN A 112 -1.79 -7.39 -0.21
C GLN A 112 -2.20 -6.47 0.94
N TRP A 113 -2.40 -5.18 0.67
CA TRP A 113 -2.93 -4.22 1.63
C TRP A 113 -4.25 -4.67 2.23
N ILE A 114 -5.24 -5.01 1.40
CA ILE A 114 -6.55 -5.47 1.88
C ILE A 114 -6.41 -6.81 2.62
N SER A 115 -5.58 -7.73 2.11
CA SER A 115 -5.39 -9.06 2.72
C SER A 115 -4.84 -8.97 4.15
N ASP A 116 -3.88 -8.07 4.37
CA ASP A 116 -3.16 -7.91 5.63
C ASP A 116 -3.90 -7.06 6.68
N GLU A 117 -5.11 -6.61 6.38
CA GLU A 117 -5.97 -5.93 7.35
C GLU A 117 -6.42 -6.91 8.43
N TYR A 118 -6.11 -6.59 9.69
CA TYR A 118 -6.50 -7.43 10.84
C TYR A 118 -8.01 -7.45 11.07
N TYR A 119 -8.72 -6.45 10.54
CA TYR A 119 -10.17 -6.37 10.64
C TYR A 119 -10.85 -7.46 9.81
N TYR A 120 -11.87 -8.10 10.40
CA TYR A 120 -12.68 -9.13 9.78
C TYR A 120 -14.14 -9.00 10.21
N ASP A 121 -15.02 -8.67 9.27
CA ASP A 121 -16.47 -8.75 9.46
C ASP A 121 -17.01 -10.11 8.98
N PHE A 122 -17.54 -10.91 9.90
CA PHE A 122 -18.16 -12.19 9.59
C PHE A 122 -19.52 -12.04 8.90
N VAL A 123 -20.20 -10.91 9.05
CA VAL A 123 -21.57 -10.70 8.55
C VAL A 123 -21.56 -10.32 7.07
N THR A 124 -20.84 -9.25 6.71
CA THR A 124 -20.84 -8.76 5.32
C THR A 124 -19.76 -9.40 4.46
N ASN A 125 -18.62 -9.74 5.08
CA ASN A 125 -17.45 -10.35 4.46
C ASN A 125 -16.90 -9.56 3.25
N TYR A 126 -17.01 -8.22 3.28
CA TYR A 126 -16.57 -7.37 2.17
C TYR A 126 -15.08 -7.45 1.90
N LYS A 127 -14.24 -7.58 2.95
CA LYS A 127 -12.80 -7.82 2.82
C LYS A 127 -12.51 -8.97 1.86
N ASN A 128 -13.04 -10.16 2.14
CA ASN A 128 -12.76 -11.35 1.34
C ASN A 128 -13.36 -11.23 -0.07
N LYS A 129 -14.54 -10.62 -0.21
CA LYS A 129 -15.13 -10.37 -1.53
C LYS A 129 -14.25 -9.45 -2.38
N ALA A 130 -13.70 -8.38 -1.80
CA ALA A 130 -12.79 -7.47 -2.47
C ALA A 130 -11.48 -8.18 -2.87
N VAL A 131 -10.87 -8.93 -1.95
CA VAL A 131 -9.67 -9.73 -2.25
C VAL A 131 -9.93 -10.76 -3.36
N ASN A 132 -11.05 -11.48 -3.29
CA ASN A 132 -11.42 -12.46 -4.30
C ASN A 132 -11.69 -11.81 -5.66
N ARG A 133 -12.31 -10.64 -5.68
CA ARG A 133 -12.53 -9.86 -6.90
C ARG A 133 -11.20 -9.50 -7.56
N LEU A 134 -10.24 -8.95 -6.81
CA LEU A 134 -8.91 -8.63 -7.33
C LEU A 134 -8.17 -9.89 -7.83
N LYS A 135 -8.19 -10.97 -7.05
CA LYS A 135 -7.55 -12.24 -7.42
C LYS A 135 -8.18 -12.90 -8.65
N SER A 136 -9.49 -12.78 -8.86
CA SER A 136 -10.16 -13.28 -10.07
C SER A 136 -9.63 -12.62 -11.34
N LEU A 137 -9.12 -11.39 -11.22
CA LEU A 137 -8.47 -10.62 -12.30
C LEU A 137 -6.95 -10.81 -12.33
N ARG A 138 -6.42 -11.77 -11.55
CA ARG A 138 -4.98 -12.05 -11.41
C ARG A 138 -4.17 -10.89 -10.83
N LEU A 139 -4.81 -10.02 -10.05
CA LEU A 139 -4.19 -8.88 -9.37
C LEU A 139 -3.71 -9.33 -7.98
N ASN A 140 -2.40 -9.49 -7.81
CA ASN A 140 -1.77 -10.02 -6.60
C ASN A 140 -0.94 -8.98 -5.85
#